data_AF-A0A7S0QDG6-F1
#
_entry.id   AF-A0A7S0QDG6-F1
#
_cell.length_a   1.000
_cell.length_b   1.000
_cell.length_c   1.000
_cell.angle_alpha   90.00
_cell.angle_beta   90.00
_cell.angle_gamma   90.00
#
_symmetry.space_group_name_H-M   'P 1'
#
loop_
_entity.id
_entity.type
_entity.pdbx_description
1 polymer ?
#
loop_
_entity_poly.entity_id
_entity_poly.type
_entity_poly.pdbx_seq_one_letter_code
_entity_poly.pdbx_strand_id
1 'polypeptide(L)'
;ITASGPPLPSRLAIVIGRETDGVSAAMLANCDKKIYLPMSGFTESFNLSVATALILQRLFDICPSARGEMEEGERRQLRLHWFEHLVRSNPTKYKTDPRWATRWLRPDGTTDVAPLRDLRRDKDALKMTPKMRRKLRESEQ
;
A
#
# COMPACT_ATOMS: atom_id res chain seq x y z
N ILE A 1 3.58 25.17 -3.43
CA ILE A 1 4.21 24.98 -2.10
C ILE A 1 5.67 24.66 -2.36
N THR A 2 6.53 25.68 -2.27
CA THR A 2 7.98 25.54 -2.46
C THR A 2 8.53 24.68 -1.32
N ALA A 3 9.09 23.52 -1.66
CA ALA A 3 9.68 22.59 -0.71
C ALA A 3 11.03 23.14 -0.22
N SER A 4 11.00 24.10 0.70
CA SER A 4 12.18 24.60 1.41
C SER A 4 12.38 23.87 2.74
N GLY A 5 12.13 22.56 2.76
CA GLY A 5 12.43 21.72 3.92
C GLY A 5 13.91 21.34 3.93
N PRO A 6 14.50 21.01 5.10
CA PRO A 6 15.83 20.43 5.14
C PRO A 6 15.89 19.16 4.29
N PRO A 7 17.03 18.87 3.65
CA PRO A 7 17.21 17.66 2.85
C PRO A 7 16.94 16.43 3.73
N LEU A 8 16.25 15.43 3.16
CA LEU A 8 16.02 14.17 3.85
C LEU A 8 17.35 13.42 4.06
N PRO A 9 17.49 12.68 5.18
CA PRO A 9 18.68 11.87 5.41
C PRO A 9 18.76 10.72 4.40
N SER A 10 19.97 10.20 4.17
CA SER A 10 20.21 9.06 3.26
C SER A 10 19.53 7.77 3.73
N ARG A 11 19.30 7.62 5.03
CA ARG A 11 18.53 6.53 5.63
C ARG A 11 17.48 7.15 6.54
N LEU A 12 16.22 6.76 6.32
CA LEU A 12 15.08 7.28 7.06
C LEU A 12 14.25 6.12 7.59
N ALA A 13 13.95 6.14 8.88
CA ALA A 13 12.98 5.27 9.51
C ALA A 13 11.82 6.11 10.04
N ILE A 14 10.59 5.79 9.62
CA ILE A 14 9.38 6.39 10.18
C ILE A 14 8.81 5.38 11.17
N VAL A 15 8.79 5.78 12.44
CA VAL A 15 8.23 4.96 13.51
C VAL A 15 6.79 5.37 13.75
N ILE A 16 5.87 4.41 13.56
CA ILE A 16 4.47 4.57 13.88
C ILE A 16 4.16 3.68 15.10
N GLY A 17 3.37 4.21 16.02
CA GLY A 17 3.04 3.56 17.29
C GLY A 17 2.04 2.41 17.19
N ARG A 18 1.58 1.92 18.35
CA ARG A 18 0.40 1.04 18.43
C ARG A 18 -0.88 1.86 18.45
N GLU A 19 -2.00 1.23 18.11
CA GLU A 19 -3.32 1.88 18.10
C GLU A 19 -3.75 2.41 19.49
N THR A 20 -3.38 1.69 20.55
CA THR A 20 -3.76 2.04 21.93
C THR A 20 -2.86 3.11 22.53
N ASP A 21 -1.55 2.85 22.52
CA ASP A 21 -0.59 3.58 23.36
C ASP A 21 0.36 4.47 22.54
N GLY A 22 0.18 4.53 21.22
CA GLY A 22 1.03 5.31 20.33
C GLY A 22 2.48 4.82 20.33
N VAL A 23 3.42 5.76 20.12
CA VAL A 23 4.86 5.47 20.05
C VAL A 23 5.42 5.34 21.46
N SER A 24 6.23 4.30 21.71
CA SER A 24 6.80 4.06 23.03
C SER A 24 7.74 5.19 23.47
N ALA A 25 7.85 5.40 24.79
CA ALA A 25 8.78 6.37 25.36
C ALA A 25 10.23 6.11 24.92
N ALA A 26 10.64 4.83 24.81
CA ALA A 26 11.95 4.45 24.32
C ALA A 26 12.20 4.93 22.88
N MET A 27 11.21 4.78 21.97
CA MET A 27 11.37 5.30 20.60
C MET A 27 11.34 6.82 20.55
N LEU A 28 10.51 7.48 21.36
CA LEU A 28 10.48 8.94 21.46
C LEU A 28 11.79 9.51 22.04
N ALA A 29 12.51 8.76 22.86
CA ALA A 29 13.80 9.18 23.41
C ALA A 29 14.96 9.03 22.41
N ASN A 30 14.86 8.09 21.47
CA ASN A 30 15.92 7.77 20.52
C ASN A 30 15.70 8.34 19.11
N CYS A 31 14.62 9.08 18.86
CA CYS A 31 14.36 9.66 17.53
C CYS A 31 14.98 11.05 17.36
N ASP A 32 15.47 11.33 16.15
CA ASP A 32 16.02 12.65 15.80
C ASP A 32 14.94 13.73 15.69
N LYS A 33 13.74 13.34 15.27
CA LYS A 33 12.60 14.22 15.02
C LYS A 33 11.30 13.57 15.49
N LYS A 34 10.42 14.41 16.02
CA LYS A 34 9.03 14.08 16.37
C LYS A 34 8.13 14.91 15.48
N ILE A 35 7.23 14.25 14.77
CA ILE A 35 6.28 14.90 13.86
C ILE A 35 4.86 14.66 14.35
N TYR A 36 3.99 15.62 14.09
CA TYR A 36 2.58 15.56 14.45
C TYR A 36 1.75 15.93 13.22
N LEU A 37 0.64 15.23 13.01
CA LEU A 37 -0.36 15.63 12.04
C LEU A 37 -1.28 16.64 12.73
N PRO A 38 -1.38 17.89 12.24
CA PRO A 38 -2.29 18.86 12.82
C PRO A 38 -3.73 18.34 12.74
N MET A 39 -4.44 18.40 13.86
CA MET A 39 -5.83 17.97 13.98
C MET A 39 -6.66 19.12 14.57
N SER A 40 -7.89 19.24 14.09
CA SER A 40 -8.90 20.16 14.61
C SER A 40 -10.16 19.38 14.93
N GLY A 41 -10.72 19.57 16.13
CA GLY A 41 -11.92 18.88 16.60
C GLY A 41 -11.69 18.08 17.87
N PHE A 42 -12.63 17.17 18.17
CA PHE A 42 -12.64 16.39 19.42
C PHE A 42 -11.83 15.08 19.34
N THR A 43 -11.34 14.71 18.16
CA THR A 43 -10.57 13.47 17.99
C THR A 43 -9.11 13.71 18.30
N GLU A 44 -8.53 12.84 19.12
CA GLU A 44 -7.15 12.97 19.61
C GLU A 44 -6.11 12.32 18.67
N SER A 45 -6.53 11.46 17.75
CA SER A 45 -5.65 10.79 16.80
C SER A 45 -6.36 10.34 15.52
N PHE A 46 -5.58 10.19 14.44
CA PHE A 46 -6.04 9.48 13.25
C PHE A 46 -5.95 7.97 13.47
N ASN A 47 -6.77 7.21 12.74
CA ASN A 47 -6.54 5.78 12.58
C ASN A 47 -5.09 5.54 12.10
N LEU A 48 -4.46 4.48 12.62
CA LEU A 48 -3.06 4.17 12.38
C LEU A 48 -2.69 4.10 10.90
N SER A 49 -3.54 3.44 10.11
CA SER A 49 -3.33 3.29 8.66
C SER A 49 -3.49 4.62 7.92
N VAL A 50 -4.44 5.46 8.36
CA VAL A 50 -4.68 6.79 7.78
C VAL A 50 -3.51 7.71 8.08
N ALA A 51 -3.02 7.76 9.32
CA ALA A 51 -1.85 8.54 9.70
C ALA A 51 -0.62 8.15 8.88
N THR A 52 -0.38 6.83 8.75
CA THR A 52 0.73 6.29 7.97
C THR A 52 0.63 6.70 6.49
N ALA A 53 -0.56 6.57 5.90
CA ALA A 53 -0.80 6.96 4.51
C ALA A 53 -0.55 8.46 4.26
N LEU A 54 -1.03 9.33 5.15
CA LEU A 54 -0.83 10.78 5.05
C LEU A 54 0.65 11.16 5.13
N ILE A 55 1.39 10.53 6.06
CA ILE A 55 2.83 10.78 6.22
C ILE A 55 3.59 10.34 4.96
N LEU A 56 3.35 9.12 4.47
CA LEU A 56 4.02 8.60 3.27
C LEU A 56 3.68 9.40 2.02
N GLN A 57 2.41 9.79 1.85
CA GLN A 57 2.00 10.63 0.74
C GLN A 57 2.76 11.95 0.77
N ARG A 58 2.83 12.61 1.93
CA ARG A 58 3.55 13.88 2.08
C ARG A 58 5.04 13.71 1.82
N LEU A 59 5.66 12.63 2.29
CA LEU A 59 7.05 12.28 2.02
C LEU A 59 7.30 12.19 0.51
N PHE A 60 6.43 11.50 -0.22
CA PHE A 60 6.62 11.33 -1.65
C PHE A 60 6.30 12.57 -2.48
N ASP A 61 5.47 13.48 -1.96
CA ASP A 61 5.22 14.78 -2.60
C ASP A 61 6.45 15.70 -2.49
N ILE A 62 7.18 15.65 -1.38
CA ILE A 62 8.39 16.47 -1.17
C ILE A 62 9.66 15.79 -1.69
N CYS A 63 9.69 14.46 -1.74
CA CYS A 63 10.81 13.65 -2.21
C CYS A 63 10.29 12.47 -3.05
N PRO A 64 10.00 12.69 -4.35
CA PRO A 64 9.53 11.63 -5.23
C PRO A 64 10.51 10.46 -5.37
N SER A 65 11.82 10.71 -5.25
CA SER A 65 12.86 9.69 -5.32
C SER A 65 12.85 8.73 -4.11
N ALA A 66 12.22 9.11 -2.99
CA ALA A 66 12.03 8.21 -1.85
C ALA A 66 11.10 7.03 -2.16
N ARG A 67 10.43 7.02 -3.32
CA ARG A 67 9.60 5.90 -3.80
C ARG A 67 10.46 4.74 -4.31
N GLY A 68 11.12 4.06 -3.39
CA GLY A 68 11.86 2.81 -3.65
C GLY A 68 13.16 3.03 -4.43
N GLU A 69 14.21 2.35 -3.98
CA GLU A 69 15.55 2.41 -4.61
C GLU A 69 16.07 1.01 -4.97
N MET A 70 15.21 -0.01 -4.90
CA MET A 70 15.60 -1.40 -5.13
C MET A 70 15.84 -1.67 -6.61
N GLU A 71 16.95 -2.33 -6.93
CA GLU A 71 17.26 -2.78 -8.29
C GLU A 71 16.18 -3.75 -8.81
N GLU A 72 15.91 -3.76 -10.12
CA GLU A 72 14.89 -4.65 -10.69
C GLU A 72 15.22 -6.13 -10.47
N GLY A 73 16.50 -6.51 -10.52
CA GLY A 73 16.96 -7.87 -10.23
C GLY A 73 16.65 -8.31 -8.80
N GLU A 74 17.01 -7.49 -7.82
CA GLU A 74 16.73 -7.72 -6.40
C GLU A 74 15.22 -7.78 -6.13
N ARG A 75 14.47 -6.82 -6.69
CA ARG A 75 13.01 -6.76 -6.59
C ARG A 75 12.34 -8.01 -7.15
N ARG A 76 12.83 -8.54 -8.27
CA ARG A 76 12.34 -9.78 -8.88
C ARG A 76 12.59 -10.98 -7.97
N GLN A 77 13.79 -11.10 -7.40
CA GLN A 77 14.10 -12.19 -6.46
C GLN A 77 13.20 -12.15 -5.23
N LEU A 78 13.02 -10.96 -4.65
CA LEU A 78 12.15 -10.78 -3.49
C LEU A 78 10.69 -11.15 -3.80
N ARG A 79 10.18 -10.75 -4.97
CA ARG A 79 8.83 -11.13 -5.42
C ARG A 79 8.67 -12.64 -5.60
N LEU A 80 9.65 -13.32 -6.20
CA LEU A 80 9.62 -14.78 -6.34
C LEU A 80 9.58 -15.48 -4.98
N HIS A 81 10.41 -15.02 -4.04
CA HIS A 81 10.44 -15.54 -2.69
C HIS A 81 9.07 -15.41 -2.00
N TRP A 82 8.50 -14.20 -1.95
CA TRP A 82 7.18 -14.00 -1.34
C TRP A 82 6.05 -14.71 -2.06
N PHE A 83 6.14 -14.82 -3.39
CA PHE A 83 5.17 -15.56 -4.18
C PHE A 83 5.10 -17.03 -3.75
N GLU A 84 6.24 -17.70 -3.59
CA GLU A 84 6.29 -19.09 -3.11
C GLU A 84 5.58 -19.24 -1.75
N HIS A 85 5.86 -18.32 -0.82
CA HIS A 85 5.22 -18.32 0.50
C HIS A 85 3.70 -18.11 0.42
N LEU A 86 3.24 -17.20 -0.43
CA LEU A 86 1.81 -16.96 -0.64
C LEU A 86 1.11 -18.18 -1.25
N VAL A 87 1.74 -18.84 -2.22
CA VAL A 87 1.21 -20.05 -2.88
C VAL A 87 1.04 -21.19 -1.88
N ARG A 88 2.06 -21.45 -1.07
CA ARG A 88 2.04 -22.51 -0.05
C ARG A 88 0.89 -22.32 0.93
N SER A 89 0.55 -21.08 1.27
CA SER A 89 -0.54 -20.79 2.22
C SER A 89 -1.96 -20.98 1.66
N ASN A 90 -2.17 -20.99 0.34
CA ASN A 90 -3.52 -20.96 -0.25
C ASN A 90 -3.69 -21.80 -1.55
N PRO A 91 -3.19 -23.04 -1.62
CA PRO A 91 -2.94 -23.79 -2.87
C PRO A 91 -4.14 -23.91 -3.84
N THR A 92 -5.37 -23.87 -3.35
CA THR A 92 -6.61 -24.02 -4.13
C THR A 92 -6.86 -22.88 -5.14
N LYS A 93 -6.49 -21.63 -4.80
CA LYS A 93 -6.66 -20.46 -5.71
C LYS A 93 -5.66 -20.44 -6.86
N TYR A 94 -4.52 -21.11 -6.68
CA TYR A 94 -3.39 -21.08 -7.63
C TYR A 94 -3.62 -22.05 -8.79
N LYS A 95 -4.24 -23.21 -8.52
CA LYS A 95 -4.53 -24.24 -9.54
C LYS A 95 -5.60 -23.82 -10.55
N THR A 96 -6.46 -22.87 -10.20
CA THR A 96 -7.66 -22.53 -10.99
C THR A 96 -7.45 -21.42 -12.02
N ASP A 97 -6.41 -20.59 -11.89
CA ASP A 97 -6.09 -19.57 -12.89
C ASP A 97 -4.60 -19.20 -12.85
N PRO A 98 -3.75 -19.64 -13.79
CA PRO A 98 -2.35 -19.24 -13.85
C PRO A 98 -2.14 -17.74 -14.17
N ARG A 99 -3.17 -17.04 -14.67
CA ARG A 99 -3.04 -15.66 -15.17
C ARG A 99 -2.78 -14.62 -14.07
N TRP A 100 -3.24 -14.88 -12.83
CA TRP A 100 -2.93 -13.96 -11.74
C TRP A 100 -1.44 -14.04 -11.38
N ALA A 101 -0.81 -15.21 -11.46
CA ALA A 101 0.62 -15.39 -11.20
C ALA A 101 1.50 -14.73 -12.26
N THR A 102 1.15 -14.91 -13.54
CA THR A 102 1.91 -14.33 -14.66
C THR A 102 1.86 -12.81 -14.68
N ARG A 103 0.86 -12.17 -14.08
CA ARG A 103 0.83 -10.72 -13.88
C ARG A 103 1.95 -10.22 -12.95
N TRP A 104 2.29 -11.00 -11.92
CA TRP A 104 3.29 -10.63 -10.91
C TRP A 104 4.70 -11.15 -11.23
N LEU A 105 4.79 -12.23 -12.00
CA LEU A 105 6.01 -12.95 -12.35
C LEU A 105 6.18 -13.04 -13.87
N ARG A 106 6.28 -11.90 -14.56
CA ARG A 106 6.52 -11.94 -16.00
C ARG A 106 7.94 -12.48 -16.29
N PRO A 107 8.10 -13.39 -17.28
CA PRO A 107 9.40 -13.96 -17.63
C PRO A 107 10.43 -12.92 -18.08
N ASP A 108 9.96 -11.84 -18.70
CA ASP A 108 10.77 -10.71 -19.20
C ASP A 108 11.21 -9.73 -18.10
N GLY A 109 10.80 -9.96 -16.85
CA GLY A 109 11.11 -9.09 -15.71
C GLY A 109 10.33 -7.77 -15.71
N THR A 110 9.48 -7.50 -16.71
CA THR A 110 8.65 -6.30 -16.70
C THR A 110 7.50 -6.51 -15.71
N THR A 111 7.29 -5.58 -14.80
CA THR A 111 6.11 -5.63 -13.94
C THR A 111 5.23 -4.42 -14.13
N ASP A 112 3.96 -4.67 -14.43
CA ASP A 112 2.92 -3.68 -14.67
C ASP A 112 2.37 -3.09 -13.35
N VAL A 113 3.17 -3.14 -12.27
CA VAL A 113 2.81 -2.57 -10.97
C VAL A 113 3.13 -1.09 -11.00
N ALA A 114 2.55 -0.40 -11.98
CA ALA A 114 2.48 1.04 -11.98
C ALA A 114 1.49 1.48 -10.89
N PRO A 115 1.66 2.70 -10.32
CA PRO A 115 0.60 3.32 -9.56
C PRO A 115 -0.71 3.26 -10.35
N LEU A 116 -1.82 2.95 -9.66
CA LEU A 116 -3.13 2.96 -10.28
C LEU A 116 -3.37 4.34 -10.92
N ARG A 117 -3.38 4.38 -12.25
CA ARG A 117 -3.65 5.62 -13.01
C ARG A 117 -5.09 6.08 -12.83
N ASP A 118 -5.99 5.12 -12.60
CA ASP A 118 -7.37 5.35 -12.22
C ASP A 118 -7.67 4.55 -10.96
N LEU A 119 -7.99 5.26 -9.87
CA LEU A 119 -8.36 4.67 -8.59
C LEU A 119 -9.84 4.26 -8.54
N ARG A 120 -10.63 4.64 -9.55
CA ARG A 120 -12.01 4.21 -9.65
C ARG A 120 -12.01 2.72 -9.94
N ARG A 121 -12.69 1.97 -9.09
CA ARG A 121 -12.92 0.54 -9.32
C ARG A 121 -13.73 0.41 -10.59
N ASP A 122 -13.19 -0.31 -11.57
CA ASP A 122 -13.95 -0.68 -12.76
C ASP A 122 -15.25 -1.35 -12.32
N LYS A 123 -16.39 -0.74 -12.67
CA LYS A 123 -17.71 -1.23 -12.27
C LYS A 123 -18.01 -2.59 -12.92
N ASP A 124 -17.38 -2.89 -14.05
CA ASP A 124 -17.53 -4.18 -14.74
C ASP A 124 -16.84 -5.31 -13.97
N ALA A 125 -15.94 -4.98 -13.03
CA ALA A 125 -15.35 -5.91 -12.09
C ALA A 125 -16.19 -6.12 -10.81
N LEU A 126 -17.35 -5.45 -10.65
CA LEU A 126 -18.31 -5.86 -9.63
C LEU A 126 -18.85 -7.23 -10.05
N LYS A 127 -18.35 -8.28 -9.41
CA LYS A 127 -18.97 -9.61 -9.46
C LYS A 127 -20.41 -9.46 -8.94
N MET A 128 -21.36 -9.32 -9.85
CA MET A 128 -22.77 -9.40 -9.51
C MET A 128 -23.03 -10.79 -8.93
N THR A 129 -23.36 -10.83 -7.64
CA THR A 129 -23.77 -12.07 -6.99
C THR A 129 -24.99 -12.64 -7.72
N PRO A 130 -25.21 -13.97 -7.72
CA PRO A 130 -26.40 -14.57 -8.36
C PRO A 130 -27.70 -13.91 -7.90
N LYS A 131 -27.78 -13.50 -6.63
CA LYS A 131 -28.90 -12.76 -6.03
C LYS A 131 -29.13 -11.38 -6.65
N MET A 132 -28.05 -10.63 -6.91
CA MET A 132 -28.12 -9.32 -7.58
C MET A 132 -28.55 -9.46 -9.04
N ARG A 133 -28.05 -10.48 -9.75
CA ARG A 133 -28.45 -10.77 -11.14
C ARG A 133 -29.94 -11.14 -11.24
N ARG A 134 -30.46 -11.86 -10.23
CA ARG A 134 -31.89 -12.21 -10.18
C ARG A 134 -32.76 -10.97 -9.99
N LYS A 135 -32.42 -10.12 -9.02
CA LYS A 135 -33.16 -8.87 -8.77
C LYS A 135 -33.16 -7.91 -9.95
N LEU A 136 -32.06 -7.82 -10.71
CA LEU A 136 -32.00 -6.95 -11.88
C LEU A 136 -32.98 -7.42 -12.98
N ARG A 137 -33.06 -8.74 -13.22
CA ARG A 137 -34.02 -9.31 -14.19
C ARG A 137 -35.48 -9.13 -13.77
N GLU A 138 -35.75 -9.19 -12.47
CA GLU A 138 -37.09 -8.95 -11.89
C GLU A 138 -37.51 -7.47 -12.01
N SER A 139 -36.58 -6.52 -12.12
CA SER A 139 -36.88 -5.08 -12.27
C SER A 139 -36.99 -4.59 -13.72
N GLU A 140 -36.62 -5.43 -14.69
CA GLU A 140 -36.69 -5.13 -16.14
C GLU A 140 -37.97 -5.68 -16.80
N GLN A 141 -38.89 -6.27 -16.01
CA GLN A 141 -40.22 -6.72 -16.39
C GLN A 141 -41.29 -5.83 -15.75
#